data_AF-K1ZI46-F1
#
_entry.id   AF-K1ZI46-F1
#
_cell.length_a   1.000
_cell.length_b   1.000
_cell.length_c   1.000
_cell.angle_alpha   90.00
_cell.angle_beta   90.00
_cell.angle_gamma   90.00
#
_symmetry.space_group_name_H-M   'P 1'
#
loop_
_entity.id
_entity.type
_entity.pdbx_description
1 polymer ?
#
loop_
_entity_poly.entity_id
_entity_poly.type
_entity_poly.pdbx_seq_one_letter_code
_entity_poly.pdbx_strand_id
1 'polypeptide(L)' 'MCPPFLALYVRRRMEMYMKIAVLVSGGVDSSVALKLLKDQGHDVTAFYLKIWLED' A
#
# COMPACT_ATOMS: atom_id res chain seq x y z
N MET A 1 -1.30 -15.27 30.24
CA MET A 1 -2.27 -15.47 29.14
C MET A 1 -2.61 -14.11 28.55
N CYS A 2 -2.25 -13.85 27.30
CA CYS A 2 -2.56 -12.58 26.64
C CYS A 2 -4.04 -12.62 26.19
N PRO A 3 -4.90 -11.66 26.57
CA PRO A 3 -6.30 -11.69 26.18
C PRO A 3 -6.44 -11.51 24.65
N PRO A 4 -7.31 -12.29 23.97
CA PRO A 4 -7.43 -12.31 22.51
C PRO A 4 -7.76 -10.94 21.88
N PHE A 5 -8.35 -10.02 22.65
CA PHE A 5 -8.61 -8.63 22.24
C PHE A 5 -7.34 -7.82 21.95
N LEU A 6 -6.25 -8.04 22.70
CA LEU A 6 -5.00 -7.30 22.50
C LEU A 6 -4.32 -7.72 21.19
N ALA A 7 -4.36 -9.01 20.85
CA ALA A 7 -3.85 -9.51 19.58
C ALA A 7 -4.67 -8.95 18.39
N LEU A 8 -6.00 -8.87 18.51
CA LEU A 8 -6.86 -8.27 17.49
C LEU A 8 -6.59 -6.76 17.33
N TYR A 9 -6.41 -6.05 18.44
CA TYR A 9 -6.10 -4.61 18.46
C TYR A 9 -4.74 -4.30 17.82
N VAL A 10 -3.70 -5.06 18.18
CA VAL A 10 -2.36 -4.94 17.58
C VAL A 10 -2.40 -5.28 16.10
N ARG A 11 -3.09 -6.36 15.70
CA ARG A 11 -3.23 -6.75 14.29
C ARG A 11 -3.93 -5.66 13.47
N ARG A 12 -5.00 -5.08 14.01
CA ARG A 12 -5.75 -3.99 13.38
C ARG A 12 -4.96 -2.68 13.31
N ARG A 13 -4.08 -2.43 14.29
CA ARG A 13 -3.11 -1.32 14.27
C ARG A 13 -2.00 -1.54 13.23
N MET A 14 -1.56 -2.77 13.01
CA MET A 14 -0.57 -3.08 11.97
C MET A 14 -1.17 -2.97 10.56
N GLU A 15 -2.44 -3.39 10.37
CA GLU A 15 -3.16 -3.16 9.11
C GLU A 15 -3.22 -1.67 8.73
N MET A 16 -3.25 -0.75 9.72
CA MET A 16 -3.23 0.69 9.47
C MET A 16 -1.87 1.22 8.96
N TYR A 17 -0.77 0.49 9.13
CA TYR A 17 0.57 0.92 8.71
C TYR A 17 1.36 -0.24 8.09
N MET A 18 1.02 -0.57 6.84
CA MET A 18 1.70 -1.60 6.07
C MET A 18 2.75 -1.00 5.14
N LYS A 19 3.80 -1.78 4.84
CA LYS A 19 4.73 -1.49 3.75
C LYS A 19 4.19 -2.08 2.46
N ILE A 20 3.92 -1.24 1.46
CA ILE A 20 3.20 -1.64 0.24
C ILE A 20 3.98 -1.20 -1.00
N ALA A 21 4.26 -2.15 -1.89
CA ALA A 21 4.74 -1.88 -3.23
C ALA A 21 3.54 -1.77 -4.19
N VAL A 22 3.43 -0.68 -4.93
CA VAL A 22 2.36 -0.47 -5.90
C VAL A 22 2.95 -0.37 -7.30
N LEU A 23 2.51 -1.23 -8.21
CA LEU A 23 2.83 -1.10 -9.62
C LEU A 23 1.86 -0.10 -10.27
N VAL A 24 2.38 1.02 -10.73
CA VAL A 24 1.62 2.07 -11.40
C VAL A 24 1.80 1.99 -12.91
N SER A 25 0.69 2.07 -13.65
CA SER A 25 0.69 2.07 -15.12
C SER A 25 0.67 3.48 -15.72
N GLY A 26 0.43 4.50 -14.90
CA GLY A 26 0.10 5.86 -15.34
C GLY A 26 -1.39 6.07 -15.62
N GLY A 27 -2.21 5.01 -15.53
CA GLY A 27 -3.67 5.10 -15.60
C GLY A 27 -4.31 5.66 -14.32
N VAL A 28 -5.54 6.13 -14.44
CA VAL A 28 -6.32 6.75 -13.35
C VAL A 28 -6.49 5.78 -12.17
N ASP A 29 -6.87 4.53 -12.43
CA ASP A 29 -7.15 3.55 -11.38
C ASP A 29 -5.92 3.31 -10.48
N SER A 30 -4.75 3.09 -11.09
CA SER A 30 -3.51 2.88 -10.36
C SER A 30 -3.09 4.12 -9.55
N SER A 31 -3.39 5.32 -10.06
CA SER A 31 -3.10 6.59 -9.40
C SER A 31 -4.02 6.82 -8.20
N VAL A 32 -5.31 6.51 -8.34
CA VAL A 32 -6.29 6.59 -7.25
C VAL A 32 -5.98 5.57 -6.15
N ALA A 33 -5.64 4.32 -6.53
CA ALA A 33 -5.24 3.30 -5.57
C ALA A 33 -4.00 3.73 -4.76
N LEU A 34 -2.96 4.26 -5.43
CA LEU A 34 -1.77 4.82 -4.77
C LEU A 34 -2.15 5.95 -3.80
N LYS A 35 -3.00 6.88 -4.22
CA LYS A 35 -3.45 8.02 -3.40
C LYS A 35 -4.20 7.55 -2.15
N LEU A 36 -5.13 6.61 -2.29
CA LEU A 36 -5.90 6.07 -1.16
C LEU A 36 -5.00 5.37 -0.14
N LEU A 37 -4.04 4.56 -0.58
CA LEU A 37 -3.09 3.89 0.31
C LEU A 37 -2.20 4.90 1.05
N LYS A 38 -1.80 5.98 0.37
CA LYS A 38 -1.02 7.06 0.99
C LYS A 38 -1.83 7.84 2.03
N ASP A 39 -3.09 8.15 1.74
CA ASP A 39 -3.99 8.88 2.64
C ASP A 39 -4.40 8.06 3.87
N GLN A 40 -4.40 6.73 3.75
CA GLN A 40 -4.57 5.81 4.89
C GLN A 40 -3.33 5.74 5.80
N GLY A 41 -2.23 6.37 5.41
CA GLY A 41 -1.01 6.48 6.21
C GLY A 41 -0.03 5.31 6.04
N HIS A 42 -0.18 4.48 5.00
CA HIS A 42 0.75 3.39 4.73
C HIS A 42 2.13 3.88 4.22
N ASP A 43 3.13 3.03 4.39
CA ASP A 43 4.46 3.21 3.80
C ASP A 43 4.43 2.64 2.38
N VAL A 44 4.13 3.50 1.40
CA VAL A 44 3.90 3.09 0.01
C VAL A 44 5.07 3.48 -0.89
N THR A 45 5.57 2.50 -1.65
CA THR A 45 6.57 2.69 -2.70
C THR A 45 5.96 2.36 -4.06
N ALA A 46 5.98 3.33 -4.98
CA ALA A 46 5.46 3.15 -6.34
C ALA A 46 6.56 2.67 -7.30
N PHE A 47 6.21 1.74 -8.18
CA PHE A 47 7.06 1.23 -9.26
C PHE A 47 6.36 1.43 -10.59
N TYR A 48 7.07 2.02 -11.55
CA TYR A 48 6.59 2.16 -12.93
C TYR A 48 7.45 1.28 -13.84
N LEU A 49 6.81 0.37 -14.58
CA LEU A 49 7.51 -0.45 -15.57
C LEU A 49 7.51 0.27 -16.92
N LYS A 50 8.70 0.61 -17.40
CA LYS A 50 8.90 1.07 -18.77
C LYS A 50 9.13 -0.17 -19.65
N ILE A 51 8.07 -0.62 -20.33
CA ILE A 51 8.10 -1.85 -21.13
C ILE A 51 8.52 -1.56 -22.58
N TRP A 52 8.14 -0.41 -23.12
CA TRP A 52 8.58 0.04 -24.43
C TRP A 52 9.86 0.89 -24.30
N LEU A 53 10.97 0.27 -24.70
CA LEU A 53 12.24 0.91 -25.00
C LEU A 53 12.41 0.79 -26.53
N GLU A 54 11.86 1.75 -27.26
CA GLU A 54 12.23 1.99 -28.65
C GLU A 54 13.31 3.08 -28.63
N ASP A 55 14.39 2.86 -29.40
CA ASP A 55 15.56 3.75 -29.49
C ASP A 55 15.19 5.16 -29.99
#